data_AF-A0A7J7N911-F1
#
_entry.id   AF-A0A7J7N911-F1
#
_cell.length_a   1.000
_cell.length_b   1.000
_cell.length_c   1.000
_cell.angle_alpha   90.00
_cell.angle_beta   90.00
_cell.angle_gamma   90.00
#
_symmetry.space_group_name_H-M   'P 1'
#
loop_
_entity.id
_entity.type
_entity.pdbx_description
1 polymer ?
#
loop_
_entity_poly.entity_id
_entity_poly.type
_entity_poly.pdbx_seq_one_letter_code
_entity_poly.pdbx_strand_id
1 'polypeptide(L)'
;MGQSSALTKKSQYTMTIMAKDAIALMNHLGWVKPHVFGHSMGAMIACKLVVMAPNRILSLALLNVTGGGFECFPKVLGKRNVVILVDEQVLQRLMGGVLAV
;
A
#
# COMPACT_ATOMS: atom_id res chain seq x y z
N MET A 1 18.94 -10.79 5.03
CA MET A 1 17.58 -11.37 5.15
C MET A 1 16.87 -10.78 6.36
N GLY A 2 15.54 -10.77 6.37
CA GLY A 2 14.74 -10.26 7.50
C GLY A 2 14.63 -11.25 8.67
N GLN A 3 14.07 -10.79 9.80
CA GLN A 3 13.88 -11.57 11.03
C GLN A 3 12.43 -12.09 11.21
N SER A 4 11.54 -11.79 10.25
CA SER A 4 10.17 -12.28 10.25
C SER A 4 10.09 -13.75 9.84
N SER A 5 9.01 -14.42 10.23
CA SER A 5 8.69 -15.78 9.79
C SER A 5 8.73 -15.90 8.26
N ALA A 6 9.35 -16.98 7.76
CA ALA A 6 9.44 -17.30 6.34
C ALA A 6 8.63 -18.57 6.02
N LEU A 7 7.37 -18.37 5.65
CA LEU A 7 6.44 -19.45 5.29
C LEU A 7 6.89 -20.17 4.00
N THR A 8 6.67 -21.48 3.94
CA THR A 8 7.10 -22.33 2.81
C THR A 8 6.09 -22.37 1.67
N LYS A 9 4.80 -22.15 1.95
CA LYS A 9 3.73 -22.18 0.93
C LYS A 9 3.46 -20.77 0.42
N LYS A 10 3.66 -20.55 -0.89
CA LYS A 10 3.37 -19.27 -1.56
C LYS A 10 1.92 -18.79 -1.35
N SER A 11 0.97 -19.70 -1.25
CA SER A 11 -0.45 -19.38 -0.99
C SER A 11 -0.69 -18.68 0.35
N GLN A 12 0.28 -18.71 1.27
CA GLN A 12 0.20 -17.99 2.54
C GLN A 12 0.67 -16.53 2.43
N TYR A 13 1.22 -16.11 1.29
CA TYR A 13 1.61 -14.73 1.01
C TYR A 13 0.59 -14.05 0.10
N THR A 14 -0.59 -13.75 0.65
CA THR A 14 -1.59 -12.95 -0.04
C THR A 14 -1.59 -11.52 0.50
N MET A 15 -2.00 -10.55 -0.32
CA MET A 15 -2.16 -9.15 0.13
C MET A 15 -3.07 -9.05 1.35
N THR A 16 -4.12 -9.87 1.42
CA THR A 16 -5.03 -9.93 2.57
C THR A 16 -4.32 -10.41 3.83
N ILE A 17 -3.48 -11.45 3.74
CA ILE A 17 -2.74 -11.97 4.90
C ILE A 17 -1.72 -10.93 5.37
N MET A 18 -0.91 -10.38 4.46
CA MET A 18 0.10 -9.38 4.80
C MET A 18 -0.53 -8.09 5.38
N ALA A 19 -1.72 -7.69 4.91
CA ALA A 19 -2.47 -6.60 5.52
C ALA A 19 -3.00 -6.93 6.92
N LYS A 20 -3.41 -8.18 7.19
CA LYS A 20 -3.79 -8.63 8.53
C LYS A 20 -2.59 -8.61 9.49
N ASP A 21 -1.41 -8.99 9.03
CA ASP A 21 -0.19 -8.90 9.82
C ASP A 21 0.11 -7.46 10.23
N ALA A 22 -0.07 -6.50 9.31
CA ALA A 22 0.06 -5.08 9.62
C ALA A 22 -0.98 -4.59 10.65
N ILE A 23 -2.25 -5.03 10.56
CA ILE A 23 -3.28 -4.70 11.57
C ILE A 23 -2.91 -5.29 12.93
N ALA A 24 -2.45 -6.55 12.97
CA ALA A 24 -2.03 -7.20 14.20
C ALA A 24 -0.86 -6.46 14.85
N LEU A 25 0.12 -6.03 14.06
CA LEU A 25 1.24 -5.22 14.53
C LEU A 25 0.78 -3.87 15.08
N MET A 26 -0.12 -3.17 14.37
CA MET A 26 -0.69 -1.91 14.86
C MET A 26 -1.39 -2.09 16.21
N ASN A 27 -2.15 -3.18 16.39
CA ASN A 27 -2.80 -3.48 17.65
C ASN A 27 -1.78 -3.77 18.77
N HIS A 28 -0.75 -4.58 18.47
CA HIS A 28 0.30 -4.90 19.42
C HIS A 28 1.07 -3.66 19.89
N LEU A 29 1.32 -2.71 18.99
CA LEU A 29 2.00 -1.44 19.29
C LEU A 29 1.06 -0.37 19.88
N GLY A 30 -0.24 -0.64 20.01
CA GLY A 30 -1.23 0.33 20.49
C GLY A 30 -1.50 1.48 19.50
N TRP A 31 -1.19 1.31 18.22
CA TRP A 31 -1.42 2.34 17.19
C TRP A 31 -2.88 2.37 16.75
N VAL A 32 -3.58 3.42 17.21
CA VAL A 32 -5.02 3.57 16.96
C VAL A 32 -5.28 4.16 15.57
N LYS A 33 -4.59 5.24 15.20
CA LYS A 33 -4.69 5.89 13.88
C LYS A 33 -3.31 6.36 13.37
N PRO A 34 -2.43 5.48 12.88
CA PRO A 34 -1.16 5.89 12.31
C PRO A 34 -1.29 6.50 10.91
N HIS A 35 -0.24 7.21 10.50
CA HIS A 35 0.07 7.49 9.10
C HIS A 35 0.77 6.27 8.51
N VAL A 36 0.37 5.84 7.32
CA VAL A 36 0.93 4.65 6.66
C VAL A 36 1.64 5.08 5.38
N PHE A 37 2.86 4.58 5.19
CA PHE A 37 3.56 4.67 3.91
C PHE A 37 3.86 3.26 3.39
N GLY A 38 3.77 3.07 2.08
CA GLY A 38 4.12 1.81 1.43
C GLY A 38 4.95 2.05 0.18
N HIS A 39 5.99 1.23 -0.02
CA HIS A 39 6.87 1.27 -1.17
C HIS A 39 6.83 -0.06 -1.95
N SER A 40 6.77 -0.03 -3.28
CA SER A 40 6.74 -1.23 -4.13
C SER A 40 5.60 -2.19 -3.72
N MET A 41 5.89 -3.44 -3.37
CA MET A 41 4.89 -4.39 -2.85
C MET A 41 4.23 -3.88 -1.56
N GLY A 42 4.98 -3.14 -0.73
CA GLY A 42 4.47 -2.54 0.49
C GLY A 42 3.34 -1.53 0.23
N ALA A 43 3.35 -0.87 -0.93
CA ALA A 43 2.26 0.03 -1.33
C ALA A 43 0.95 -0.74 -1.58
N MET A 44 1.02 -1.91 -2.23
CA MET A 44 -0.16 -2.77 -2.44
C MET A 44 -0.73 -3.27 -1.10
N ILE A 45 0.16 -3.65 -0.17
CA ILE A 45 -0.23 -4.07 1.18
C ILE A 45 -0.89 -2.91 1.93
N ALA A 46 -0.31 -1.70 1.85
CA ALA A 46 -0.85 -0.51 2.49
C ALA A 46 -2.24 -0.14 1.95
N CYS A 47 -2.47 -0.25 0.64
CA CYS A 47 -3.80 -0.10 0.06
C CYS A 47 -4.79 -1.11 0.62
N LYS A 48 -4.39 -2.39 0.68
CA LYS A 48 -5.26 -3.46 1.22
C LYS A 48 -5.56 -3.24 2.70
N LEU A 49 -4.57 -2.81 3.49
CA LEU A 49 -4.73 -2.43 4.89
C LEU A 49 -5.80 -1.35 5.06
N VAL A 50 -5.76 -0.29 4.25
CA VAL A 50 -6.74 0.81 4.35
C VAL A 50 -8.14 0.35 3.95
N VAL A 51 -8.27 -0.51 2.93
CA VAL A 51 -9.58 -1.11 2.58
C VAL A 51 -10.15 -1.93 3.74
N MET A 52 -9.30 -2.68 4.44
CA MET A 52 -9.71 -3.56 5.54
C MET A 52 -9.98 -2.82 6.85
N ALA A 53 -9.31 -1.70 7.09
CA ALA A 53 -9.42 -0.93 8.32
C ALA A 53 -9.48 0.60 8.07
N PRO A 54 -10.47 1.10 7.31
CA PRO A 54 -10.47 2.48 6.81
C PRO A 54 -10.54 3.53 7.92
N ASN A 55 -11.10 3.20 9.09
CA ASN A 55 -11.20 4.12 10.23
C ASN A 55 -9.97 4.14 11.14
N ARG A 56 -8.99 3.27 10.84
CA ARG A 56 -7.75 3.10 11.61
C ARG A 56 -6.55 3.82 10.99
N ILE A 57 -6.69 4.54 9.88
CA ILE A 57 -5.57 5.18 9.17
C ILE A 57 -5.83 6.68 9.00
N LEU A 58 -4.85 7.53 9.37
CA LEU A 58 -4.96 9.00 9.22
C LEU A 58 -4.64 9.46 7.81
N SER A 59 -3.55 8.98 7.25
CA SER A 59 -3.11 9.28 5.89
C SER A 59 -2.40 8.07 5.27
N LEU A 60 -2.34 8.07 3.94
CA LEU A 60 -1.69 7.04 3.17
C LEU A 60 -0.71 7.69 2.18
N ALA A 61 0.54 7.26 2.20
CA ALA A 61 1.56 7.59 1.21
C ALA A 61 1.94 6.36 0.39
N LEU A 62 1.86 6.44 -0.93
CA LEU A 62 2.21 5.33 -1.83
C LEU A 62 3.38 5.72 -2.71
N LEU A 63 4.44 4.91 -2.68
CA LEU A 63 5.69 5.12 -3.42
C LEU A 63 5.94 3.95 -4.38
N ASN A 64 6.11 4.26 -5.66
CA ASN A 64 6.50 3.30 -6.72
C ASN A 64 5.71 1.97 -6.70
N VAL A 65 4.38 2.05 -6.80
CA VAL A 65 3.48 0.88 -6.62
C VAL A 65 3.68 -0.16 -7.73
N THR A 66 4.02 -1.40 -7.35
CA THR A 66 4.20 -2.50 -8.31
C THR A 66 2.84 -3.06 -8.75
N GLY A 67 2.59 -3.17 -10.07
CA GLY A 67 1.56 -4.04 -10.64
C GLY A 67 0.08 -3.75 -10.34
N GLY A 68 -0.30 -2.51 -9.98
CA GLY A 68 -1.71 -2.19 -9.66
C GLY A 68 -2.25 -0.83 -10.15
N GLY A 69 -1.42 0.00 -10.80
CA GLY A 69 -1.85 1.27 -11.39
C GLY A 69 -2.71 2.14 -10.45
N PHE A 70 -3.78 2.75 -10.99
CA PHE A 70 -4.77 3.48 -10.19
C PHE A 70 -5.84 2.57 -9.55
N GLU A 71 -5.85 1.28 -9.84
CA GLU A 71 -6.88 0.35 -9.35
C GLU A 71 -6.67 -0.04 -7.90
N CYS A 72 -5.43 0.06 -7.41
CA CYS A 72 -5.13 -0.15 -6.00
C CYS A 72 -5.48 1.05 -5.11
N PHE A 73 -6.00 2.16 -5.64
CA PHE A 73 -6.46 3.28 -4.81
C PHE A 73 -7.74 2.92 -4.05
N PRO A 74 -7.72 2.93 -2.70
CA PRO A 74 -8.93 2.68 -1.94
C PRO A 74 -9.90 3.87 -2.13
N LYS A 75 -11.00 3.66 -2.85
CA LYS A 75 -12.10 4.65 -2.98
C LYS A 75 -12.77 5.00 -1.64
N VAL A 76 -12.47 4.25 -0.59
CA VAL A 76 -13.06 4.33 0.75
C VAL A 76 -12.43 5.39 1.66
N LEU A 77 -11.39 6.11 1.23
CA LEU A 77 -10.67 7.07 2.08
C LEU A 77 -11.37 8.42 2.30
N GLY A 78 -12.38 8.80 1.50
CA GLY A 78 -13.03 10.12 1.63
C GLY A 78 -12.05 11.30 1.48
N LYS A 79 -12.35 12.47 2.07
CA LYS A 79 -11.46 13.67 2.11
C LYS A 79 -10.22 13.52 3.02
N ARG A 80 -9.63 12.32 3.14
CA ARG A 80 -8.40 12.11 3.92
C ARG A 80 -7.19 12.37 3.03
N ASN A 81 -6.11 12.89 3.62
CA ASN A 81 -4.88 13.23 2.90
C ASN A 81 -4.21 11.96 2.35
N VAL A 82 -4.47 11.63 1.09
CA VAL A 82 -3.74 10.58 0.35
C VAL A 82 -2.68 11.30 -0.48
N VAL A 83 -1.41 11.05 -0.20
CA VAL A 83 -0.30 11.65 -0.94
C VAL A 83 0.32 10.55 -1.81
N ILE A 84 0.26 10.72 -3.12
CA ILE A 84 0.79 9.76 -4.07
C ILE A 84 2.12 10.29 -4.55
N LEU A 85 3.20 9.61 -4.20
CA LEU A 85 4.54 9.95 -4.69
C LEU A 85 4.87 8.94 -5.78
N VAL A 86 4.51 9.29 -7.01
CA VAL A 86 4.88 8.51 -8.19
C VAL A 86 6.36 8.72 -8.45
N ASP A 87 7.08 7.63 -8.67
CA ASP A 87 8.46 7.68 -9.16
C ASP A 87 8.49 8.41 -10.52
N GLU A 88 9.50 9.24 -10.76
CA GLU A 88 9.60 10.03 -12.00
C GLU A 88 9.60 9.15 -13.25
N GLN A 89 10.20 7.95 -13.21
CA GLN A 89 10.21 7.03 -14.35
C GLN A 89 8.83 6.43 -14.60
N VAL A 90 8.02 6.26 -13.54
CA VAL A 90 6.62 5.84 -13.66
C VAL A 90 5.75 6.99 -14.17
N LEU A 91 5.98 8.22 -13.71
CA LEU A 91 5.31 9.42 -14.23
C LEU A 91 5.59 9.60 -15.73
N GLN A 92 6.85 9.44 -16.15
CA GLN A 92 7.26 9.49 -17.56
C GLN A 92 6.58 8.41 -18.41
N ARG A 93 6.45 7.17 -17.89
CA ARG A 93 5.70 6.10 -18.57
C ARG A 93 4.20 6.36 -18.66
N LEU A 94 3.63 7.05 -17.67
CA LEU A 94 2.21 7.40 -17.63
C LEU A 94 1.88 8.61 -18.51
N MET A 95 2.80 9.58 -18.64
CA MET A 95 2.64 10.77 -19.47
C MET A 95 3.10 10.57 -20.93
N GLY A 96 4.01 9.61 -21.17
CA GLY A 96 4.55 9.28 -22.50
C GLY A 96 3.60 8.51 -23.42
N GLY A 97 2.39 8.16 -22.96
CA GLY A 97 1.35 7.54 -23.80
C GLY A 97 0.63 8.50 -24.76
N VAL A 98 0.91 9.81 -24.70
CA VAL A 98 0.26 10.85 -25.54
C VAL A 98 1.25 11.54 -26.49
N LEU A 99 2.55 11.28 -26.41
CA LEU A 99 3.50 11.73 -27.43
C LEU A 99 4.51 10.62 -27.75
N ALA A 100 4.15 9.79 -28.71
CA ALA A 100 5.13 9.12 -29.55
C ALA A 100 5.09 9.81 -30.93
N VAL A 101 5.97 10.80 -31.12
CA VAL A 101 6.54 11.20 -32.41
C VAL A 101 8.05 11.15 -32.24
#